data_AF-S4PBV7-F1
#
_entry.id   AF-S4PBV7-F1
#
_cell.length_a   1.000
_cell.length_b   1.000
_cell.length_c   1.000
_cell.angle_alpha   90.00
_cell.angle_beta   90.00
_cell.angle_gamma   90.00
#
_symmetry.space_group_name_H-M   'P 1'
#
loop_
_entity.id
_entity.type
_entity.pdbx_description
1 polymer ?
#
loop_
_entity_poly.entity_id
_entity_poly.type
_entity_poly.pdbx_seq_one_letter_code
_entity_poly.pdbx_strand_id
1 'polypeptide(L)'
;MKPNAPPYTNAGLSLVGESSAGSLGLTGVHVPNRANIATASASMHLVNTDTHKLTANAFSTTVMPKAGPNFATHGGGVDYTYQNTVGANASVSHTPMFKQTDYSVGGNLNLHQTPTSSP
;
A
#
# COMPACT_ATOMS: atom_id res chain seq x y z
N MET A 1 -25.84 3.16 -27.09
CA MET A 1 -24.91 2.02 -27.10
C MET A 1 -24.58 1.69 -25.65
N LYS A 2 -25.00 0.52 -25.13
CA LYS A 2 -24.63 0.07 -23.78
C LYS A 2 -23.15 -0.34 -23.79
N PRO A 3 -22.32 0.05 -22.81
CA PRO A 3 -20.98 -0.50 -22.69
C PRO A 3 -21.10 -2.01 -22.40
N ASN A 4 -20.78 -2.84 -23.39
CA ASN A 4 -20.70 -4.29 -23.25
C ASN A 4 -19.30 -4.64 -22.70
N ALA A 5 -19.02 -4.18 -21.49
CA ALA A 5 -17.84 -4.63 -20.76
C ALA A 5 -18.27 -5.89 -19.98
N PRO A 6 -17.61 -7.06 -20.17
CA PRO A 6 -17.88 -8.21 -19.32
C PRO A 6 -17.70 -7.78 -17.85
N PRO A 7 -18.59 -8.17 -16.93
CA PRO A 7 -18.43 -7.85 -15.53
C PRO A 7 -17.13 -8.52 -15.07
N TYR A 8 -16.08 -7.75 -14.87
CA TYR A 8 -14.88 -8.23 -14.20
C TYR A 8 -15.25 -8.38 -12.73
N THR A 9 -15.86 -9.51 -12.38
CA THR A 9 -16.11 -9.89 -10.99
C THR A 9 -14.76 -10.27 -10.37
N ASN A 10 -13.99 -9.25 -10.00
CA ASN A 10 -12.78 -9.44 -9.23
C ASN A 10 -13.21 -9.84 -7.81
N ALA A 11 -12.80 -11.02 -7.36
CA ALA A 11 -13.06 -11.47 -5.99
C ALA A 11 -11.82 -11.18 -5.16
N GLY A 12 -11.96 -10.30 -4.16
CA GLY A 12 -10.89 -9.92 -3.25
C GLY A 12 -11.21 -10.33 -1.82
N LEU A 13 -10.20 -10.80 -1.09
CA LEU A 13 -10.24 -10.99 0.35
C LEU A 13 -9.05 -10.25 0.96
N SER A 14 -9.29 -9.48 2.02
CA SER A 14 -8.23 -8.84 2.79
C SER A 14 -8.40 -9.15 4.28
N LEU A 15 -7.31 -9.50 4.93
CA LEU A 15 -7.20 -9.72 6.37
C LEU A 15 -6.15 -8.75 6.88
N VAL A 16 -6.57 -7.79 7.71
CA VAL A 16 -5.68 -6.77 8.27
C VAL A 16 -5.80 -6.80 9.78
N GLY A 17 -4.67 -6.96 10.46
CA GLY A 17 -4.52 -6.74 11.89
C GLY A 17 -3.79 -5.41 12.10
N GLU A 18 -4.32 -4.56 12.98
CA GLU A 18 -3.70 -3.30 13.36
C GLU A 18 -3.52 -3.26 14.88
N SER A 19 -2.42 -2.65 15.32
CA SER A 19 -2.05 -2.45 16.72
C SER A 19 -1.40 -1.09 16.88
N SER A 20 -1.20 -0.65 18.13
CA SER A 20 -0.47 0.59 18.42
C SER A 20 0.96 0.59 17.88
N ALA A 21 1.59 -0.58 17.78
CA ALA A 21 2.94 -0.76 17.26
C ALA A 21 3.02 -0.83 15.73
N GLY A 22 1.90 -1.01 15.02
CA GLY A 22 1.89 -1.17 13.56
C GLY A 22 0.78 -2.09 13.05
N SER A 23 0.83 -2.44 11.78
CA SER A 23 -0.17 -3.29 11.12
C SER A 23 0.45 -4.44 10.33
N LEU A 24 -0.32 -5.49 10.13
CA LEU A 24 0.00 -6.63 9.28
C LEU A 24 -1.23 -6.95 8.43
N GLY A 25 -1.06 -7.03 7.13
CA GLY A 25 -2.14 -7.24 6.18
C GLY A 25 -1.81 -8.31 5.15
N LEU A 26 -2.76 -9.19 4.87
CA LEU A 26 -2.73 -10.15 3.77
C LEU A 26 -3.92 -9.87 2.86
N THR A 27 -3.69 -9.68 1.57
CA THR A 27 -4.73 -9.42 0.58
C THR A 27 -4.58 -10.37 -0.59
N GLY A 28 -5.64 -11.08 -0.94
CA GLY A 28 -5.72 -11.93 -2.12
C GLY A 28 -6.77 -11.41 -3.08
N VAL A 29 -6.41 -11.22 -4.35
CA VAL A 29 -7.34 -10.80 -5.41
C VAL A 29 -7.29 -11.82 -6.53
N HIS A 30 -8.44 -12.41 -6.82
CA HIS A 30 -8.67 -13.22 -8.01
C HIS A 30 -9.24 -12.34 -9.12
N VAL A 31 -8.48 -12.18 -10.20
CA VAL A 31 -8.93 -11.49 -11.41
C VAL A 31 -9.26 -12.56 -12.46
N PRO A 32 -10.55 -12.79 -12.77
CA PRO A 32 -10.97 -13.82 -13.71
C PRO A 32 -10.25 -13.69 -15.05
N ASN A 33 -9.74 -14.81 -15.57
CA ASN A 33 -9.03 -14.89 -16.86
C ASN A 33 -7.76 -14.03 -16.98
N ARG A 34 -7.21 -13.49 -15.89
CA ARG A 34 -6.02 -12.63 -15.93
C ARG A 34 -4.93 -13.14 -14.99
N ALA A 35 -5.15 -13.07 -13.67
CA ALA A 35 -4.13 -13.39 -12.68
C ALA A 35 -4.73 -13.57 -11.27
N ASN A 36 -4.01 -14.29 -10.42
CA ASN A 36 -4.16 -14.21 -8.97
C ASN A 36 -3.08 -13.29 -8.41
N ILE A 37 -3.45 -12.41 -7.51
CA ILE A 37 -2.54 -11.48 -6.84
C ILE A 37 -2.64 -11.76 -5.35
N ALA A 38 -1.51 -11.99 -4.69
CA ALA A 38 -1.43 -12.15 -3.25
C ALA A 38 -0.42 -11.16 -2.68
N THR A 39 -0.86 -10.24 -1.83
CA THR A 39 -0.05 -9.20 -1.23
C THR A 39 0.01 -9.40 0.28
N ALA A 40 1.21 -9.58 0.81
CA ALA A 40 1.50 -9.44 2.22
C ALA A 40 2.09 -8.05 2.47
N SER A 41 1.65 -7.39 3.53
CA SER A 41 2.07 -6.04 3.92
C SER A 41 2.26 -6.00 5.43
N ALA A 42 3.26 -5.27 5.88
CA ALA A 42 3.54 -5.03 7.28
C ALA A 42 3.94 -3.57 7.46
N SER A 43 3.47 -2.94 8.52
CA SER A 43 3.88 -1.61 8.94
C SER A 43 4.25 -1.64 10.41
N MET A 44 5.22 -0.82 10.80
CA MET A 44 5.63 -0.67 12.18
C MET A 44 5.86 0.81 12.49
N HIS A 45 5.19 1.30 13.52
CA HIS A 45 5.41 2.64 14.04
C HIS A 45 6.70 2.65 14.88
N LEU A 46 7.78 3.17 14.31
CA LEU A 46 9.06 3.34 15.00
C LEU A 46 9.01 4.50 16.01
N VAL A 47 8.31 5.57 15.65
CA VAL A 47 8.03 6.72 16.52
C VAL A 47 6.57 7.06 16.38
N ASN A 48 5.87 7.20 17.50
CA ASN A 48 4.48 7.60 17.53
C ASN A 48 4.26 8.53 18.72
N THR A 49 4.42 9.83 18.47
CA THR A 49 4.13 10.90 19.43
C THR A 49 3.09 11.86 18.84
N ASP A 50 2.57 12.78 19.65
CA ASP A 50 1.60 13.79 19.19
C ASP A 50 2.14 14.69 18.06
N THR A 51 3.47 14.83 17.98
CA THR A 51 4.16 15.71 17.04
C THR A 51 4.91 14.96 15.94
N HIS A 52 5.41 13.76 16.20
CA HIS A 52 6.25 13.01 15.28
C HIS A 52 5.72 11.58 15.12
N LYS A 53 5.43 11.21 13.87
CA LYS A 53 5.11 9.84 13.50
C LYS A 53 6.13 9.35 12.48
N LEU A 54 6.91 8.33 12.83
CA LEU A 54 7.80 7.61 11.93
C LEU A 54 7.31 6.18 11.79
N THR A 55 6.98 5.77 10.58
CA THR A 55 6.47 4.44 10.26
C THR A 55 7.41 3.80 9.25
N ALA A 56 7.80 2.55 9.50
CA ALA A 56 8.46 1.71 8.50
C ALA A 56 7.43 0.75 7.92
N ASN A 57 7.41 0.63 6.60
CA ASN A 57 6.47 -0.19 5.85
C ASN A 57 7.26 -1.20 5.02
N ALA A 58 6.70 -2.41 4.86
CA ALA A 58 7.22 -3.45 3.99
C ALA A 58 6.06 -4.18 3.34
N PHE A 59 6.24 -4.64 2.11
CA PHE A 59 5.25 -5.46 1.42
C PHE A 59 5.93 -6.45 0.48
N SER A 60 5.21 -7.52 0.18
CA SER A 60 5.57 -8.52 -0.80
C SER A 60 4.31 -8.94 -1.54
N THR A 61 4.28 -8.73 -2.84
CA THR A 61 3.16 -9.06 -3.72
C THR A 61 3.58 -10.10 -4.73
N THR A 62 2.95 -11.26 -4.70
CA THR A 62 3.11 -12.32 -5.70
C THR A 62 1.97 -12.24 -6.70
N VAL A 63 2.33 -12.16 -7.98
CA VAL A 63 1.41 -12.16 -9.12
C VAL A 63 1.57 -13.48 -9.87
N MET A 64 0.47 -14.21 -10.00
CA MET A 64 0.37 -15.50 -10.69
C MET A 64 -0.56 -15.33 -11.90
N PRO A 65 -0.05 -14.89 -13.06
CA PRO A 65 -0.84 -14.73 -14.27
C PRO A 65 -1.29 -16.09 -14.82
N LYS A 66 -2.44 -16.13 -15.49
CA LYS A 66 -2.96 -17.36 -16.13
C LYS A 66 -2.07 -17.83 -17.29
N ALA A 67 -1.37 -16.91 -17.94
CA ALA A 67 -0.40 -17.19 -18.98
C ALA A 67 0.88 -16.40 -18.69
N GLY A 68 1.99 -17.10 -18.45
CA GLY A 68 3.30 -16.52 -18.16
C GLY A 68 3.91 -17.00 -16.85
N PRO A 69 5.16 -16.58 -16.55
CA PRO A 69 5.83 -16.90 -15.30
C PRO A 69 5.19 -16.14 -14.12
N ASN A 70 5.20 -16.77 -12.94
CA ASN A 70 4.88 -16.09 -11.69
C ASN A 70 6.01 -15.13 -11.33
N PHE A 71 5.66 -13.98 -10.76
CA PHE A 71 6.64 -13.04 -10.21
C PHE A 71 6.21 -12.48 -8.87
N ALA A 72 7.20 -12.12 -8.08
CA ALA A 72 6.98 -11.42 -6.82
C ALA A 72 7.60 -10.03 -6.91
N THR A 73 6.97 -9.05 -6.31
CA THR A 73 7.47 -7.69 -6.11
C THR A 73 7.52 -7.47 -4.61
N HIS A 74 8.68 -7.14 -4.07
CA HIS A 74 8.79 -6.77 -2.67
C HIS A 74 9.27 -5.34 -2.57
N GLY A 75 8.79 -4.65 -1.56
CA GLY A 75 9.16 -3.26 -1.34
C GLY A 75 9.09 -2.92 0.12
N GLY A 76 9.64 -1.77 0.43
CA GLY A 76 9.53 -1.19 1.75
C GLY A 76 9.74 0.30 1.67
N GLY A 77 9.31 0.99 2.71
CA GLY A 77 9.41 2.42 2.78
C GLY A 77 9.42 2.91 4.20
N VAL A 78 9.71 4.18 4.34
CA VAL A 78 9.58 4.92 5.58
C VAL A 78 8.74 6.15 5.33
N ASP A 79 7.86 6.42 6.28
CA ASP A 79 6.91 7.51 6.25
C ASP A 79 7.11 8.31 7.53
N TYR A 80 7.43 9.58 7.37
CA TYR A 80 7.56 10.53 8.45
C TYR A 80 6.47 11.58 8.35
N THR A 81 5.77 11.85 9.44
CA THR A 81 4.73 12.87 9.49
C THR A 81 4.90 13.72 10.75
N TYR A 82 4.86 15.03 10.57
CA TYR A 82 4.93 16.05 11.60
C TYR A 82 3.54 16.66 11.85
N GLN A 83 3.09 16.60 13.10
CA GLN A 83 1.79 17.10 13.59
C GLN A 83 0.60 16.70 12.71
N ASN A 84 0.65 15.51 12.11
CA ASN A 84 -0.36 15.03 11.16
C ASN A 84 -0.65 15.96 9.96
N THR A 85 0.20 16.97 9.73
CA THR A 85 -0.03 18.08 8.80
C THR A 85 0.92 17.98 7.61
N VAL A 86 2.23 17.86 7.89
CA VAL A 86 3.26 17.75 6.87
C VAL A 86 3.90 16.39 7.00
N GLY A 87 4.01 15.64 5.92
CA GLY A 87 4.74 14.39 5.90
C GLY A 87 5.64 14.28 4.68
N ALA A 88 6.58 13.37 4.80
CA ALA A 88 7.45 12.92 3.75
C ALA A 88 7.48 11.40 3.78
N ASN A 89 7.43 10.78 2.61
CA ASN A 89 7.53 9.35 2.45
C ASN A 89 8.63 9.04 1.45
N ALA A 90 9.34 7.95 1.71
CA ALA A 90 10.33 7.40 0.81
C ALA A 90 10.12 5.89 0.76
N SER A 91 9.88 5.34 -0.42
CA SER A 91 9.69 3.91 -0.63
C SER A 91 10.50 3.41 -1.81
N VAL A 92 10.85 2.13 -1.73
CA VAL A 92 11.52 1.39 -2.78
C VAL A 92 10.80 0.08 -2.99
N SER A 93 10.54 -0.27 -4.25
CA SER A 93 10.01 -1.57 -4.63
C SER A 93 10.88 -2.20 -5.68
N HIS A 94 11.26 -3.46 -5.44
CA HIS A 94 12.07 -4.25 -6.34
C HIS A 94 11.26 -5.41 -6.91
N THR A 95 11.26 -5.52 -8.23
CA THR A 95 10.64 -6.62 -8.96
C THR A 95 11.72 -7.45 -9.66
N PRO A 96 12.11 -8.62 -9.12
CA PRO A 96 13.22 -9.41 -9.65
C PRO A 96 13.00 -9.88 -11.10
N MET A 97 11.75 -10.17 -11.49
CA MET A 97 11.43 -10.61 -12.86
C MET A 97 11.74 -9.53 -13.90
N PHE A 98 11.54 -8.26 -13.57
CA PHE A 98 11.79 -7.13 -14.47
C PHE A 98 13.14 -6.43 -14.20
N LYS A 99 13.91 -6.91 -13.19
CA LYS A 99 15.10 -6.23 -12.64
C LYS A 99 14.86 -4.74 -12.39
N GLN A 100 13.63 -4.40 -12.05
CA GLN A 100 13.17 -3.03 -11.92
C GLN A 100 13.17 -2.67 -10.43
N THR A 101 13.84 -1.57 -10.10
CA THR A 101 13.77 -0.97 -8.78
C THR A 101 13.17 0.40 -8.93
N ASP A 102 11.96 0.56 -8.42
CA ASP A 102 11.25 1.82 -8.42
C ASP A 102 11.50 2.51 -7.08
N TYR A 103 12.00 3.74 -7.13
CA TYR A 103 12.17 4.60 -5.97
C TYR A 103 11.10 5.69 -6.04
N SER A 104 10.33 5.82 -4.97
CA SER A 104 9.32 6.86 -4.84
C SER A 104 9.65 7.71 -3.63
N VAL A 105 9.69 9.02 -3.82
CA VAL A 105 9.81 9.98 -2.72
C VAL A 105 8.69 10.99 -2.90
N GLY A 106 7.89 11.17 -1.85
CA GLY A 106 6.72 12.02 -1.87
C GLY A 106 6.65 12.89 -0.63
N GLY A 107 6.01 14.04 -0.77
CA GLY A 107 5.57 14.86 0.35
C GLY A 107 4.05 14.81 0.44
N ASN A 108 3.50 14.69 1.64
CA ASN A 108 2.08 14.81 1.90
C ASN A 108 1.82 16.07 2.74
N LEU A 109 0.88 16.89 2.30
CA LEU A 109 0.40 18.05 3.05
C LEU A 109 -1.10 17.87 3.28
N ASN A 110 -1.49 17.64 4.52
CA ASN A 110 -2.88 17.60 4.94
C ASN A 110 -3.37 19.04 5.14
N LEU A 111 -4.06 19.58 4.14
CA LEU A 111 -4.66 20.92 4.18
C LEU A 111 -6.05 20.97 4.84
N HIS A 112 -6.58 19.84 5.30
CA HIS A 112 -7.86 19.78 6.01
C HIS A 112 -7.66 19.76 7.53
N GLN A 113 -7.51 20.95 8.09
CA GLN A 113 -8.04 21.26 9.40
C GLN A 113 -8.85 22.54 9.23
N THR A 114 -10.06 22.43 8.68
CA THR A 114 -11.04 23.49 8.88
C THR A 114 -11.45 23.37 10.33
N PRO A 115 -11.09 24.32 11.23
CA PRO A 115 -11.86 24.43 12.45
C PRO A 115 -13.27 24.77 11.97
N THR A 116 -14.24 23.89 12.24
CA THR A 116 -15.64 24.31 12.27
C THR A 116 -15.79 25.23 13.48
N SER A 117 -15.20 26.41 13.38
CA SER A 117 -15.58 27.58 14.15
C SER A 117 -17.00 27.90 13.72
N SER A 118 -17.96 27.26 14.37
CA SER A 118 -19.35 27.75 14.35
C SER A 118 -19.52 28.61 15.62
N PRO A 119 -19.90 29.88 15.47
CA PRO A 119 -20.12 30.82 16.57
C PRO A 119 -21.35 30.48 17.42
#